data_AF-A0A832GDY8-F1
#
_entry.id   AF-A0A832GDY8-F1
#
_cell.length_a   1.000
_cell.length_b   1.000
_cell.length_c   1.000
_cell.angle_alpha   90.00
_cell.angle_beta   90.00
_cell.angle_gamma   90.00
#
_symmetry.space_group_name_H-M   'P 1'
#
loop_
_entity.id
_entity.type
_entity.pdbx_description
1 polymer ?
#
loop_
_entity_poly.entity_id
_entity_poly.type
_entity_poly.pdbx_seq_one_letter_code
_entity_poly.pdbx_strand_id
1 'polypeptide(L)'
;MAESPPRTSHERNPSRNLHRAAWLLAVFTFPLIFLGGLVTTKQAGMAVPDWPNSFGYNMITFPPSQWIGGIFYEHVHRLLGTLVGVLAIVLLVHALIVERRAWVKWLSGAFLIAVSVQGVLGGLRVIWVHLDLAIVHGCLGQAVFCLIALIATVTSRRWIEPPAAPSSAAGAPAGRVVRLAAIAVALIYAQLIVGAVMRHYRAGLAIPDFPLSYGRLLPPTNAAELA
;
A
#
# COMPACT_ATOMS: atom_id res chain seq x y z
N MET A 1 -28.72 24.73 31.07
CA MET A 1 -27.90 24.20 29.95
C MET A 1 -26.61 23.68 30.58
N ALA A 2 -26.53 22.38 30.85
CA ALA A 2 -25.42 21.80 31.61
C ALA A 2 -24.20 21.66 30.68
N GLU A 3 -23.16 22.44 30.96
CA GLU A 3 -21.84 22.28 30.35
C GLU A 3 -21.33 20.88 30.67
N SER A 4 -21.04 20.09 29.64
CA SER A 4 -20.42 18.78 29.82
C SER A 4 -19.04 18.98 30.46
N PRO A 5 -18.67 18.23 31.50
CA PRO A 5 -17.37 18.42 32.14
C PRO A 5 -16.23 18.24 31.13
N PRO A 6 -15.14 19.03 31.23
CA PRO A 6 -13.99 18.87 30.35
C PRO A 6 -13.44 17.45 30.50
N ARG A 7 -13.35 16.72 29.38
CA ARG A 7 -12.74 15.38 29.35
C ARG A 7 -11.35 15.47 29.96
N THR A 8 -11.12 14.73 31.04
CA THR A 8 -9.88 14.80 31.80
C THR A 8 -8.70 14.41 30.91
N SER A 9 -7.58 15.10 31.06
CA SER A 9 -6.35 14.93 30.27
C SER A 9 -5.78 13.50 30.25
N HIS A 10 -6.25 12.63 31.15
CA HIS A 10 -5.87 11.22 31.21
C HIS A 10 -6.52 10.33 30.14
N GLU A 11 -7.53 10.79 29.40
CA GLU A 11 -8.24 9.97 28.39
C GLU A 11 -7.50 9.84 27.04
N ARG A 12 -6.44 10.61 26.81
CA ARG A 12 -5.77 10.73 25.50
C ARG A 12 -4.28 10.39 25.53
N ASN A 13 -3.80 9.52 26.42
CA ASN A 13 -2.37 9.19 26.39
C ASN A 13 -2.05 8.31 25.16
N PRO A 14 -1.30 8.79 24.15
CA PRO A 14 -0.93 8.01 22.99
C PRO A 14 -0.06 6.81 23.39
N SER A 15 -0.49 5.59 23.04
CA SER A 15 0.40 4.42 23.17
C SER A 15 1.59 4.60 22.22
N ARG A 16 2.73 5.02 22.79
CA ARG A 16 3.98 5.21 22.05
C ARG A 16 4.40 3.93 21.33
N ASN A 17 4.12 2.78 21.92
CA ASN A 17 4.47 1.48 21.36
C ASN A 17 3.56 1.11 20.18
N LEU A 18 2.26 1.45 20.22
CA LEU A 18 1.36 1.22 19.08
C LEU A 18 1.76 2.07 17.87
N HIS A 19 2.09 3.34 18.11
CA HIS A 19 2.59 4.22 17.06
C HIS A 19 3.92 3.74 16.46
N ARG A 20 4.84 3.26 17.30
CA ARG A 20 6.11 2.64 16.84
C ARG A 20 5.86 1.40 16.00
N ALA A 21 4.92 0.54 16.40
CA ALA A 21 4.56 -0.65 15.63
C ALA A 21 4.01 -0.24 14.25
N ALA A 22 3.11 0.75 14.18
CA ALA A 22 2.59 1.27 12.92
C ALA A 22 3.70 1.84 12.01
N TRP A 23 4.65 2.59 12.58
CA TRP A 23 5.81 3.11 11.86
C TRP A 23 6.74 2.01 11.35
N LEU A 24 7.06 1.03 12.20
CA LEU A 24 7.90 -0.11 11.82
C LEU A 24 7.28 -0.84 10.62
N LEU A 25 5.97 -1.03 10.67
CA LEU A 25 5.23 -1.69 9.61
C LEU A 25 5.23 -0.85 8.32
N ALA A 26 5.02 0.46 8.40
CA ALA A 26 5.16 1.36 7.25
C ALA A 26 6.57 1.31 6.64
N VAL A 27 7.62 1.25 7.48
CA VAL A 27 9.03 1.14 7.06
C VAL A 27 9.31 -0.17 6.32
N PHE A 28 8.63 -1.27 6.64
CA PHE A 28 8.78 -2.53 5.90
C PHE A 28 7.86 -2.61 4.68
N THR A 29 6.64 -2.05 4.74
CA THR A 29 5.70 -2.04 3.61
C THR A 29 6.17 -1.12 2.48
N PHE A 30 6.85 -0.01 2.78
CA PHE A 30 7.33 0.90 1.75
C PHE A 30 8.34 0.25 0.79
N PRO A 31 9.48 -0.34 1.25
CA PRO A 31 10.39 -1.10 0.39
C PRO A 31 9.73 -2.28 -0.32
N LEU A 32 8.71 -2.90 0.28
CA LEU A 32 7.98 -4.03 -0.33
C LEU A 32 7.36 -3.64 -1.67
N ILE A 33 6.85 -2.40 -1.81
CA ILE A 33 6.33 -1.88 -3.08
C ILE A 33 7.43 -1.82 -4.14
N PHE A 34 8.61 -1.31 -3.80
CA PHE A 34 9.75 -1.24 -4.72
C PHE A 34 10.23 -2.63 -5.12
N LEU A 35 10.31 -3.56 -4.17
CA LEU A 35 10.67 -4.95 -4.45
C LEU A 35 9.66 -5.61 -5.40
N GLY A 36 8.36 -5.40 -5.22
CA GLY A 36 7.35 -5.88 -6.17
C GLY A 36 7.49 -5.25 -7.56
N GLY A 37 7.85 -3.97 -7.60
CA GLY A 37 8.25 -3.27 -8.82
C GLY A 37 9.46 -3.93 -9.50
N LEU A 38 10.52 -4.25 -8.74
CA LEU A 38 11.72 -4.92 -9.24
C LEU A 38 11.42 -6.32 -9.76
N VAL A 39 10.60 -7.10 -9.06
CA VAL A 39 10.14 -8.43 -9.52
C VAL A 39 9.48 -8.32 -10.90
N THR A 40 8.63 -7.30 -11.10
CA THR A 40 7.99 -7.06 -12.39
C THR A 40 8.99 -6.59 -13.46
N THR A 41 9.88 -5.63 -13.14
CA THR A 41 10.87 -5.08 -14.09
C THR A 41 11.86 -6.15 -14.56
N LYS A 42 12.30 -7.01 -13.63
CA LYS A 42 13.25 -8.11 -13.91
C LYS A 42 12.56 -9.36 -14.48
N GLN A 43 11.26 -9.29 -14.76
CA GLN A 43 10.45 -10.43 -15.24
C GLN A 43 10.58 -11.67 -14.33
N ALA A 44 10.81 -11.43 -13.05
CA ALA A 44 11.13 -12.45 -12.05
C ALA A 44 9.90 -13.02 -11.35
N GLY A 45 8.69 -12.50 -11.62
CA GLY A 45 7.50 -12.85 -10.84
C GLY A 45 6.93 -14.25 -11.04
N MET A 46 7.60 -15.09 -11.83
CA MET A 46 7.32 -16.51 -12.07
C MET A 46 8.60 -17.35 -11.94
N ALA A 47 9.64 -16.80 -11.32
CA ALA A 47 10.93 -17.46 -11.15
C ALA A 47 10.83 -18.62 -10.14
N VAL A 48 9.89 -18.54 -9.18
CA VAL A 48 9.49 -19.61 -8.28
C VAL A 48 8.11 -20.11 -8.73
N PRO A 49 7.97 -21.37 -9.18
CA PRO A 49 6.77 -21.83 -9.90
C PRO A 49 5.60 -22.27 -9.00
N ASP A 50 5.76 -22.23 -7.68
CA ASP A 50 4.78 -22.71 -6.70
C ASP A 50 4.54 -21.69 -5.58
N TRP A 51 3.36 -21.73 -4.98
CA TRP A 51 2.98 -20.95 -3.79
C TRP A 51 2.01 -21.79 -2.95
N PRO A 52 2.08 -21.79 -1.60
CA PRO A 52 2.88 -20.93 -0.72
C PRO A 52 4.33 -21.38 -0.52
N ASN A 53 4.71 -22.53 -1.07
CA ASN A 53 6.07 -23.07 -1.00
C ASN A 53 7.04 -22.36 -1.97
N SER A 54 8.31 -22.75 -1.94
CA SER A 54 9.31 -22.35 -2.95
C SER A 54 10.09 -23.59 -3.39
N PHE A 55 9.83 -24.06 -4.61
CA PHE A 55 10.34 -25.32 -5.17
C PHE A 55 10.05 -26.53 -4.27
N GLY A 56 8.85 -26.59 -3.68
CA GLY A 56 8.45 -27.65 -2.77
C GLY A 56 9.01 -27.53 -1.34
N TYR A 57 9.97 -26.63 -1.09
CA TYR A 57 10.40 -26.29 0.26
C TYR A 57 9.36 -25.41 0.94
N ASN A 58 9.28 -25.48 2.27
CA ASN A 58 8.69 -24.39 3.03
C ASN A 58 9.45 -23.09 2.66
N MET A 59 8.70 -22.03 2.36
CA MET A 59 9.26 -20.77 1.85
C MET A 59 10.32 -20.16 2.77
N ILE A 60 10.20 -20.31 4.09
CA ILE A 60 11.17 -19.74 5.04
C ILE A 60 12.48 -20.53 5.03
N THR A 61 12.44 -21.82 4.72
CA THR A 61 13.60 -22.72 4.75
C THR A 61 14.21 -22.98 3.38
N PHE A 62 13.75 -22.28 2.33
CA PHE A 62 14.31 -22.42 0.99
C PHE A 62 15.79 -21.98 0.98
N PRO A 63 16.73 -22.84 0.58
CA PRO A 63 18.17 -22.63 0.82
C PRO A 63 18.72 -21.37 0.14
N PRO A 64 19.42 -20.48 0.87
CA PRO A 64 19.99 -19.25 0.30
C PRO A 64 20.95 -19.45 -0.87
N SER A 65 21.62 -20.60 -0.95
CA SER A 65 22.49 -20.96 -2.08
C SER A 65 21.75 -21.05 -3.42
N GLN A 66 20.43 -21.20 -3.41
CA GLN A 66 19.58 -21.26 -4.61
C GLN A 66 18.96 -19.90 -4.98
N TRP A 67 19.20 -18.84 -4.19
CA TRP A 67 18.64 -17.51 -4.44
C TRP A 67 19.44 -16.77 -5.52
N ILE A 68 19.39 -17.29 -6.75
CA ILE A 68 20.20 -16.81 -7.88
C ILE A 68 19.29 -16.16 -8.93
N GLY A 69 19.72 -15.01 -9.47
CA GLY A 69 19.02 -14.34 -10.57
C GLY A 69 17.60 -13.91 -10.20
N GLY A 70 16.61 -14.28 -11.02
CA GLY A 70 15.19 -13.96 -10.79
C GLY A 70 14.65 -14.49 -9.46
N ILE A 71 15.12 -15.66 -9.02
CA ILE A 71 14.66 -16.31 -7.77
C ILE A 71 14.94 -15.40 -6.58
N PHE A 72 16.09 -14.73 -6.54
CA PHE A 72 16.43 -13.79 -5.46
C PHE A 72 15.36 -12.71 -5.30
N TYR A 73 14.97 -12.06 -6.41
CA TYR A 73 14.01 -10.95 -6.37
C TYR A 73 12.63 -11.42 -5.92
N GLU A 74 12.13 -12.52 -6.49
CA GLU A 74 10.82 -13.05 -6.13
C GLU A 74 10.79 -13.53 -4.67
N HIS A 75 11.81 -14.28 -4.27
CA HIS A 75 11.86 -14.89 -2.95
C HIS A 75 12.01 -13.84 -1.83
N VAL A 76 12.88 -12.83 -2.01
CA VAL A 76 13.01 -11.73 -1.05
C VAL A 76 11.72 -10.92 -0.94
N HIS A 77 11.01 -10.70 -2.06
CA HIS A 77 9.71 -10.04 -2.05
C HIS A 77 8.67 -10.83 -1.24
N ARG A 78 8.63 -12.16 -1.41
CA ARG A 78 7.75 -13.06 -0.65
C ARG A 78 8.04 -13.04 0.85
N LEU A 79 9.32 -13.19 1.23
CA LEU A 79 9.73 -13.18 2.64
C LEU A 79 9.38 -11.87 3.32
N LEU A 80 9.61 -10.73 2.65
CA LEU A 80 9.22 -9.43 3.19
C LEU A 80 7.69 -9.29 3.29
N GLY A 81 6.93 -9.81 2.32
CA GLY A 81 5.48 -9.89 2.40
C GLY A 81 4.99 -10.68 3.62
N THR A 82 5.61 -11.84 3.90
CA THR A 82 5.32 -12.63 5.11
C THR A 82 5.66 -11.87 6.39
N LEU A 83 6.81 -11.18 6.44
CA LEU A 83 7.18 -10.35 7.59
C LEU A 83 6.13 -9.25 7.83
N VAL A 84 5.70 -8.54 6.78
CA VAL A 84 4.63 -7.53 6.87
C VAL A 84 3.33 -8.14 7.39
N GLY A 85 2.96 -9.34 6.96
CA GLY A 85 1.80 -10.08 7.47
C GLY A 85 1.90 -10.39 8.97
N VAL A 86 3.06 -10.88 9.43
CA VAL A 86 3.29 -11.14 10.87
C VAL A 86 3.23 -9.84 11.68
N LEU A 87 3.86 -8.77 11.20
CA LEU A 87 3.80 -7.46 11.85
C LEU A 87 2.36 -6.92 11.90
N ALA A 88 1.52 -7.20 10.89
CA ALA A 88 0.12 -6.80 10.87
C ALA A 88 -0.70 -7.49 11.97
N ILE A 89 -0.43 -8.77 12.23
CA ILE A 89 -1.02 -9.50 13.36
C ILE A 89 -0.61 -8.86 14.68
N VAL A 90 0.69 -8.59 14.87
CA VAL A 90 1.21 -7.93 16.08
C VAL A 90 0.57 -6.57 16.29
N LEU A 91 0.45 -5.76 15.23
CA LEU A 91 -0.21 -4.45 15.27
C LEU A 91 -1.67 -4.59 15.72
N LEU A 92 -2.43 -5.51 15.13
CA LEU A 92 -3.83 -5.74 15.49
C LEU A 92 -3.97 -6.17 16.95
N VAL A 93 -3.22 -7.20 17.38
CA VAL A 93 -3.25 -7.69 18.76
C VAL A 93 -2.93 -6.56 19.73
N HIS A 94 -1.89 -5.78 19.44
CA HIS A 94 -1.51 -4.66 20.28
C HIS A 94 -2.59 -3.58 20.32
N ALA A 95 -3.19 -3.22 19.18
CA ALA A 95 -4.30 -2.29 19.11
C ALA A 95 -5.51 -2.78 19.91
N LEU A 96 -5.86 -4.07 19.84
CA LEU A 96 -6.97 -4.63 20.60
C LEU A 96 -6.76 -4.47 22.12
N ILE A 97 -5.52 -4.61 22.58
CA ILE A 97 -5.13 -4.52 24.01
C ILE A 97 -5.07 -3.07 24.49
N VAL A 98 -4.37 -2.18 23.78
CA VAL A 98 -4.00 -0.84 24.32
C VAL A 98 -4.82 0.32 23.75
N GLU A 99 -5.43 0.16 22.58
CA GLU A 99 -6.18 1.24 21.95
C GLU A 99 -7.59 1.31 22.54
N ARG A 100 -8.09 2.53 22.80
CA ARG A 100 -9.46 2.74 23.30
C ARG A 100 -10.42 3.07 22.17
N ARG A 101 -9.92 3.65 21.08
CA ARG A 101 -10.71 4.09 19.92
C ARG A 101 -11.09 2.88 19.07
N ALA A 102 -12.36 2.48 19.12
CA ALA A 102 -12.88 1.32 18.36
C ALA A 102 -12.57 1.42 16.85
N TRP A 103 -12.67 2.61 16.26
CA TRP A 103 -12.39 2.81 14.84
C TRP A 103 -10.92 2.55 14.46
N VAL A 104 -9.95 2.77 15.37
CA VAL A 104 -8.53 2.44 15.12
C VAL A 104 -8.31 0.93 15.21
N LYS A 105 -9.06 0.22 16.07
CA LYS A 105 -9.08 -1.26 16.10
C LYS A 105 -9.62 -1.82 14.78
N TRP A 106 -10.76 -1.29 14.33
CA TRP A 106 -11.33 -1.63 13.01
C TRP A 106 -10.35 -1.36 11.88
N LEU A 107 -9.65 -0.22 11.92
CA LEU A 107 -8.63 0.13 10.92
C LEU A 107 -7.47 -0.88 10.92
N SER A 108 -7.01 -1.30 12.09
CA SER A 108 -5.95 -2.31 12.24
C SER A 108 -6.42 -3.69 11.73
N GLY A 109 -7.69 -4.05 11.98
CA GLY A 109 -8.30 -5.28 11.46
C GLY A 109 -8.45 -5.24 9.93
N ALA A 110 -8.94 -4.13 9.40
CA ALA A 110 -9.02 -3.91 7.95
C ALA A 110 -7.64 -3.99 7.29
N PHE A 111 -6.59 -3.49 7.94
CA PHE A 111 -5.23 -3.61 7.44
C PHE A 111 -4.74 -5.06 7.37
N LEU A 112 -4.98 -5.87 8.42
CA LEU A 112 -4.63 -7.29 8.40
C LEU A 112 -5.38 -8.05 7.29
N ILE A 113 -6.67 -7.76 7.11
CA ILE A 113 -7.47 -8.34 6.02
C ILE A 113 -6.89 -7.94 4.67
N ALA A 114 -6.59 -6.66 4.46
CA ALA A 114 -6.06 -6.16 3.20
C ALA A 114 -4.68 -6.76 2.86
N VAL A 115 -3.78 -6.90 3.84
CA VAL A 115 -2.48 -7.57 3.66
C VAL A 115 -2.65 -9.06 3.35
N SER A 116 -3.60 -9.74 4.00
CA SER A 116 -3.89 -11.15 3.74
C SER A 116 -4.41 -11.35 2.31
N VAL A 117 -5.38 -10.52 1.88
CA VAL A 117 -5.90 -10.52 0.51
C VAL A 117 -4.77 -10.22 -0.48
N GLN A 118 -3.89 -9.27 -0.18
CA GLN A 118 -2.76 -8.93 -1.02
C GLN A 118 -1.77 -10.09 -1.18
N GLY A 119 -1.48 -10.82 -0.09
CA GLY A 119 -0.66 -12.03 -0.11
C GLY A 119 -1.28 -13.14 -0.96
N VAL A 120 -2.59 -13.37 -0.84
CA VAL A 120 -3.33 -14.35 -1.65
C VAL A 120 -3.31 -13.95 -3.13
N LEU A 121 -3.59 -12.69 -3.46
CA LEU A 121 -3.51 -12.20 -4.86
C LEU A 121 -2.10 -12.36 -5.44
N GLY A 122 -1.07 -12.10 -4.62
CA GLY A 122 0.33 -12.30 -5.01
C GLY A 122 0.63 -13.78 -5.30
N GLY A 123 0.15 -14.70 -4.47
CA GLY A 123 0.29 -16.14 -4.70
C GLY A 123 -0.48 -16.64 -5.91
N LEU A 124 -1.75 -16.24 -6.06
CA LEU A 124 -2.60 -16.62 -7.20
C LEU A 124 -2.02 -16.11 -8.53
N ARG A 125 -1.41 -14.93 -8.54
CA ARG A 125 -0.67 -14.41 -9.70
C ARG A 125 0.46 -15.34 -10.14
N VAL A 126 1.18 -15.95 -9.18
CA VAL A 126 2.27 -16.91 -9.47
C VAL A 126 1.73 -18.24 -10.03
N ILE A 127 0.52 -18.65 -9.66
CA ILE A 127 -0.02 -19.94 -10.11
C ILE A 127 -0.81 -19.78 -11.42
N TRP A 128 -1.58 -18.71 -11.58
CA TRP A 128 -2.49 -18.53 -12.72
C TRP A 128 -1.96 -17.63 -13.83
N VAL A 129 -0.85 -16.92 -13.62
CA VAL A 129 -0.16 -16.12 -14.67
C VAL A 129 -1.07 -15.10 -15.38
N HIS A 130 -1.99 -14.46 -14.65
CA HIS A 130 -2.92 -13.48 -15.23
C HIS A 130 -2.45 -12.04 -15.04
N LEU A 131 -2.46 -11.26 -16.12
CA LEU A 131 -2.12 -9.82 -16.10
C LEU A 131 -3.09 -9.02 -15.23
N ASP A 132 -4.37 -9.38 -15.24
CA ASP A 132 -5.39 -8.69 -14.41
C ASP A 132 -5.08 -8.83 -12.92
N LEU A 133 -4.65 -10.03 -12.48
CA LEU A 133 -4.19 -10.23 -11.10
C LEU A 133 -2.95 -9.39 -10.80
N ALA A 134 -2.03 -9.25 -11.76
CA ALA A 134 -0.85 -8.41 -11.59
C ALA A 134 -1.21 -6.92 -11.41
N ILE A 135 -2.15 -6.41 -12.21
CA ILE A 135 -2.65 -5.03 -12.13
C ILE A 135 -3.37 -4.82 -10.78
N VAL A 136 -4.34 -5.67 -10.44
CA VAL A 136 -5.10 -5.57 -9.19
C VAL A 136 -4.18 -5.67 -7.97
N HIS A 137 -3.24 -6.63 -7.96
CA HIS A 137 -2.24 -6.77 -6.91
C HIS A 137 -1.36 -5.52 -6.80
N GLY A 138 -0.87 -4.96 -7.92
CA GLY A 138 -0.08 -3.74 -7.93
C GLY A 138 -0.82 -2.57 -7.28
N CYS A 139 -2.05 -2.31 -7.72
CA CYS A 139 -2.90 -1.23 -7.21
C CYS A 139 -3.25 -1.40 -5.73
N LEU A 140 -3.65 -2.61 -5.33
CA LEU A 140 -4.01 -2.91 -3.94
C LEU A 140 -2.79 -2.75 -3.01
N GLY A 141 -1.59 -3.13 -3.45
CA GLY A 141 -0.37 -2.97 -2.66
C GLY A 141 -0.10 -1.52 -2.25
N GLN A 142 -0.37 -0.57 -3.16
CA GLN A 142 -0.24 0.86 -2.87
C GLN A 142 -1.34 1.35 -1.91
N ALA A 143 -2.59 0.86 -2.07
CA ALA A 143 -3.68 1.16 -1.15
C ALA A 143 -3.42 0.62 0.28
N VAL A 144 -2.83 -0.58 0.39
CA VAL A 144 -2.37 -1.16 1.66
C VAL A 144 -1.34 -0.27 2.34
N PHE A 145 -0.39 0.29 1.57
CA PHE A 145 0.57 1.24 2.12
C PHE A 145 -0.10 2.53 2.63
N CYS A 146 -1.05 3.09 1.88
CA CYS A 146 -1.83 4.23 2.33
C CYS A 146 -2.57 3.94 3.65
N LEU A 147 -3.09 2.71 3.81
CA LEU A 147 -3.78 2.30 5.03
C LEU A 147 -2.85 2.24 6.25
N ILE A 148 -1.64 1.68 6.13
CA ILE A 148 -0.67 1.71 7.25
C ILE A 148 -0.16 3.14 7.52
N ALA A 149 0.02 3.97 6.49
CA ALA A 149 0.37 5.37 6.65
C ALA A 149 -0.73 6.15 7.40
N LEU A 150 -2.00 5.85 7.13
CA LEU A 150 -3.13 6.39 7.87
C LEU A 150 -3.10 5.93 9.33
N ILE A 151 -2.88 4.64 9.61
CA ILE A 151 -2.76 4.12 10.98
C ILE A 151 -1.59 4.81 11.72
N ALA A 152 -0.43 4.96 11.08
CA ALA A 152 0.71 5.67 11.65
C ALA A 152 0.38 7.14 11.96
N THR A 153 -0.39 7.80 11.08
CA THR A 153 -0.83 9.19 11.27
C THR A 153 -1.78 9.32 12.46
N VAL A 154 -2.83 8.49 12.53
CA VAL A 154 -3.87 8.60 13.56
C VAL A 154 -3.44 8.10 14.95
N THR A 155 -2.35 7.35 15.00
CA THR A 155 -1.68 6.94 16.25
C THR A 155 -0.59 7.93 16.69
N SER A 156 -0.28 8.94 15.87
CA SER A 156 0.74 9.93 16.20
C SER A 156 0.30 10.87 17.32
N ARG A 157 1.28 11.40 18.08
CA ARG A 157 1.03 12.39 19.13
C ARG A 157 0.32 13.62 18.59
N ARG A 158 0.75 14.14 17.43
CA ARG A 158 0.15 15.33 16.79
C ARG A 158 -1.33 15.16 16.45
N TRP A 159 -1.76 13.93 16.14
CA TRP A 159 -3.16 13.63 15.86
C TRP A 159 -4.00 13.57 17.14
N ILE A 160 -3.44 12.99 18.21
CA ILE A 160 -4.14 12.76 19.48
C ILE A 160 -4.17 14.02 20.34
N GLU A 161 -3.10 14.81 20.28
CA GLU A 161 -2.91 16.10 20.95
C GLU A 161 -2.66 17.17 19.87
N PRO A 162 -3.72 17.64 19.19
CA PRO A 162 -3.56 18.69 18.20
C PRO A 162 -3.00 19.97 18.86
N PRO A 163 -2.08 20.69 18.21
CA PRO A 163 -1.67 22.02 18.66
C PRO A 163 -2.89 22.92 18.84
N ALA A 164 -2.86 23.82 19.83
CA ALA A 164 -3.89 24.83 19.99
C ALA A 164 -4.06 25.61 18.67
N ALA A 165 -5.28 25.63 18.13
CA ALA A 165 -5.55 26.30 16.88
C ALA A 165 -5.30 27.81 17.03
N PRO A 166 -4.58 28.46 16.10
CA PRO A 166 -4.46 29.91 16.12
C PRO A 166 -5.84 30.54 15.98
N SER A 167 -6.15 31.51 16.85
CA SER A 167 -7.45 32.18 17.02
C SER A 167 -8.00 32.86 15.75
N SER A 168 -7.17 32.99 14.71
CA SER A 168 -7.41 33.72 13.47
C SER A 168 -7.45 32.83 12.22
N ALA A 169 -7.49 31.50 12.36
CA ALA A 169 -7.77 30.60 11.23
C ALA A 169 -9.26 30.68 10.83
N ALA A 170 -9.65 31.80 10.21
CA ALA A 170 -10.92 31.96 9.52
C ALA A 170 -11.03 30.85 8.46
N GLY A 171 -11.92 29.90 8.74
CA GLY A 171 -11.92 28.58 8.14
C GLY A 171 -12.27 28.60 6.66
N ALA A 172 -11.43 27.97 5.84
CA ALA A 172 -11.98 27.19 4.75
C ALA A 172 -13.03 26.24 5.37
N PRO A 173 -14.26 26.12 4.82
CA PRO A 173 -15.23 25.19 5.36
C PRO A 173 -14.57 23.82 5.42
N ALA A 174 -14.50 23.19 6.59
CA ALA A 174 -13.84 21.89 6.75
C ALA A 174 -14.34 20.88 5.69
N GLY A 175 -15.61 20.97 5.31
CA GLY A 175 -16.21 20.18 4.23
C GLY A 175 -15.64 20.43 2.83
N ARG A 176 -15.19 21.65 2.48
CA ARG A 176 -14.55 21.92 1.19
C ARG A 176 -13.18 21.26 1.09
N VAL A 177 -12.37 21.36 2.15
CA VAL A 177 -11.04 20.74 2.21
C VAL A 177 -11.15 19.22 2.12
N VAL A 178 -12.05 18.62 2.91
CA VAL A 178 -12.29 17.16 2.87
C VAL A 178 -12.77 16.70 1.49
N ARG A 179 -13.67 17.46 0.84
CA ARG A 179 -14.15 17.14 -0.51
C ARG A 179 -13.02 17.20 -1.54
N LEU A 180 -12.20 18.24 -1.52
CA LEU A 180 -11.06 18.37 -2.44
C LEU A 180 -10.02 17.26 -2.21
N ALA A 181 -9.74 16.89 -0.95
CA ALA A 181 -8.86 15.77 -0.62
C ALA A 181 -9.41 14.44 -1.15
N ALA A 182 -10.71 14.18 -0.99
CA ALA A 182 -11.35 12.97 -1.52
C ALA A 182 -11.28 12.90 -3.05
N ILE A 183 -11.54 14.02 -3.75
CA ILE A 183 -11.39 14.12 -5.20
C ILE A 183 -9.95 13.86 -5.61
N ALA A 184 -8.98 14.47 -4.93
CA ALA A 184 -7.56 14.29 -5.22
C ALA A 184 -7.14 12.82 -5.05
N VAL A 185 -7.56 12.15 -3.98
CA VAL A 185 -7.29 10.71 -3.77
C VAL A 185 -7.90 9.87 -4.89
N ALA A 186 -9.15 10.15 -5.30
CA ALA A 186 -9.81 9.42 -6.37
C ALA A 186 -9.08 9.59 -7.72
N LEU A 187 -8.68 10.82 -8.06
CA LEU A 187 -7.95 11.12 -9.30
C LEU A 187 -6.56 10.49 -9.31
N ILE A 188 -5.82 10.56 -8.20
CA ILE A 188 -4.49 9.94 -8.08
C ILE A 188 -4.60 8.42 -8.16
N TYR A 189 -5.63 7.82 -7.55
CA TYR A 189 -5.83 6.38 -7.62
C TYR A 189 -6.24 5.92 -9.03
N ALA A 190 -7.09 6.68 -9.72
CA ALA A 190 -7.40 6.43 -11.13
C ALA A 190 -6.15 6.51 -12.01
N GLN A 191 -5.31 7.54 -11.81
CA GLN A 191 -4.03 7.67 -12.50
C GLN A 191 -3.09 6.49 -12.24
N LEU A 192 -3.07 5.99 -11.00
CA LEU A 192 -2.30 4.83 -10.61
C LEU A 192 -2.78 3.55 -11.31
N ILE A 193 -4.09 3.36 -11.46
CA ILE A 193 -4.65 2.25 -12.25
C ILE A 193 -4.20 2.34 -13.71
N VAL A 194 -4.31 3.52 -14.33
CA VAL A 194 -3.84 3.75 -15.70
C VAL A 194 -2.36 3.40 -15.83
N GLY A 195 -1.53 3.86 -14.90
CA GLY A 195 -0.10 3.54 -14.86
C GLY A 195 0.20 2.05 -14.68
N ALA A 196 -0.57 1.35 -13.84
CA ALA A 196 -0.42 -0.10 -13.63
C ALA A 196 -0.79 -0.88 -14.91
N VAL A 197 -1.89 -0.50 -15.58
CA VAL A 197 -2.28 -1.06 -16.88
C VAL A 197 -1.16 -0.85 -17.89
N MET A 198 -0.68 0.39 -18.08
CA MET A 198 0.42 0.69 -19.02
C MET A 198 1.66 -0.16 -18.74
N ARG A 199 2.04 -0.30 -17.47
CA ARG A 199 3.20 -1.10 -17.05
C ARG A 199 3.03 -2.58 -17.41
N HIS A 200 1.89 -3.18 -17.08
CA HIS A 200 1.67 -4.61 -17.27
C HIS A 200 1.46 -4.99 -18.74
N TYR A 201 0.89 -4.09 -19.56
CA TYR A 201 0.83 -4.22 -21.01
C TYR A 201 2.13 -3.80 -21.73
N ARG A 202 3.18 -3.41 -20.99
CA ARG A 202 4.47 -2.94 -21.53
C ARG A 202 4.34 -1.74 -22.49
N ALA A 203 3.32 -0.92 -22.31
CA ALA A 203 3.02 0.25 -23.14
C ALA A 203 3.79 1.52 -22.74
N GLY A 204 4.79 1.41 -21.86
CA GLY A 204 5.52 2.57 -21.32
C GLY A 204 6.35 3.36 -22.34
N LEU A 205 6.65 2.76 -23.50
CA LEU A 205 7.35 3.39 -24.63
C LEU A 205 6.49 3.40 -25.91
N ALA A 206 5.17 3.23 -25.76
CA ALA A 206 4.26 3.21 -26.92
C ALA A 206 4.13 4.57 -27.61
N ILE A 207 4.50 5.65 -26.91
CA ILE A 207 4.55 7.02 -27.44
C ILE A 207 6.02 7.48 -27.33
N PRO A 208 6.69 7.83 -28.45
CA PRO A 208 8.12 8.13 -28.45
C PRO A 208 8.47 9.57 -28.08
N ASP A 209 7.49 10.48 -28.05
CA ASP A 209 7.65 11.92 -27.86
C ASP A 209 6.87 12.45 -26.64
N PHE A 210 7.23 13.68 -26.22
CA PHE A 210 6.57 14.40 -25.13
C PHE A 210 6.71 15.92 -25.38
N PRO A 211 5.68 16.75 -25.13
CA PRO A 211 4.37 16.43 -24.53
C PRO A 211 3.30 15.93 -25.52
N LEU A 212 3.65 15.81 -26.80
CA LEU A 212 2.76 15.33 -27.86
C LEU A 212 2.79 13.80 -27.94
N SER A 213 2.00 13.25 -28.86
CA SER A 213 1.91 11.84 -29.20
C SER A 213 1.99 11.69 -30.71
N TYR A 214 3.15 11.27 -31.22
CA TYR A 214 3.47 11.24 -32.64
C TYR A 214 3.30 12.63 -33.30
N GLY A 215 3.75 13.68 -32.61
CA GLY A 215 3.60 15.07 -33.06
C GLY A 215 2.17 15.64 -32.98
N ARG A 216 1.21 14.89 -32.42
CA ARG A 216 -0.21 15.28 -32.27
C ARG A 216 -0.61 15.39 -30.81
N LEU A 217 -1.69 16.10 -30.49
CA LEU A 217 -2.17 16.21 -29.11
C LEU A 217 -2.78 14.90 -28.59
N LEU A 218 -3.39 14.11 -29.50
CA LEU A 218 -3.96 12.80 -29.20
C LEU A 218 -3.20 11.71 -29.96
N PRO A 219 -2.97 10.55 -29.33
CA PRO A 219 -2.30 9.44 -30.00
C PRO A 219 -3.15 8.90 -31.16
N PRO A 220 -2.50 8.41 -32.23
CA PRO A 220 -3.15 7.63 -33.28
C PRO A 220 -4.04 6.51 -32.73
N THR A 221 -5.24 6.35 -33.29
CA THR A 221 -6.22 5.34 -32.86
C THR A 221 -6.32 4.13 -33.79
N ASN A 222 -5.64 4.18 -34.94
CA ASN A 222 -5.58 3.11 -35.92
C ASN A 222 -4.21 3.09 -36.63
N ALA A 223 -3.94 2.00 -37.35
CA ALA A 223 -2.66 1.78 -38.02
C ALA A 223 -2.37 2.81 -39.14
N ALA A 224 -3.40 3.34 -39.80
CA ALA A 224 -3.21 4.32 -40.86
C ALA A 224 -2.70 5.67 -40.34
N GLU A 225 -3.05 6.02 -39.09
CA GLU A 225 -2.58 7.25 -38.44
C GLU A 225 -1.14 7.16 -37.90
N LEU A 226 -0.57 5.95 -37.82
CA LEU A 226 0.81 5.70 -37.38
C LEU A 226 1.84 5.76 -38.52
N ALA A 227 1.39 5.76 -39.78
CA ALA A 227 2.23 5.86 -40.97
C ALA A 227 2.63 7.31 -41.26
#